data_AF-A0A1Z5K8N0-F1
#
_entry.id   AF-A0A1Z5K8N0-F1
#
_cell.length_a   1.000
_cell.length_b   1.000
_cell.length_c   1.000
_cell.angle_alpha   90.00
_cell.angle_beta   90.00
_cell.angle_gamma   90.00
#
_symmetry.space_group_name_H-M   'P 1'
#
loop_
_entity.id
_entity.type
_entity.pdbx_description
1 polymer ?
#
loop_
_entity_poly.entity_id
_entity_poly.type
_entity_poly.pdbx_seq_one_letter_code
_entity_poly.pdbx_strand_id
1 'polypeptide(L)'
;MSYEIPESSKPILDSELPADLQRTFHEVCINADSICSFYEFMEPMENFSTIFDRQQDLKAVVLAHPVLARTVTNDSCKISLLKIIATSNGQLLRRTLEFLLHTNPYALLYPGSRRCNCLIHDIAADSRNCFLLPWIAEHYPWVFQHALCQRRPPHIKMMKCYIKGRCSLETVRNFYEWYPQGLQEKDTASPQHVSLYPLSLYCEGLADPDADFFIWMAKQFPDAVHDKLTMGRTMLQKICFSLCTPNLAKICRFLITEHAGLIREKGTNGWPLPIQALAIGCNRPLVQEMIVLMLKTCPECIKGSSGNWLKDLSSVAFLQQVHPLIVRELEINEEINVLTQMSNNITKAATLTSHQSRNETGSKGVKSALFHSMSVVYCSWSNLRTCSGLPEQKQQIQDKISEVCRRWEGDNDVPQIEWELEIMAVEVGIGLLDWMANDDDDGNYNDRFLREDRASENEENENYSFGSRCCWPFNRNRGRGRRQRHCRSPESRRLRHFLR
;
A
#
# COMPACT_ATOMS: atom_id res chain seq x y z
N MET A 1 -12.65 2.72 -25.28
CA MET A 1 -14.09 3.06 -25.24
C MET A 1 -14.22 4.27 -24.35
N SER A 2 -14.67 5.43 -24.85
CA SER A 2 -14.96 6.58 -23.99
C SER A 2 -16.23 6.28 -23.21
N TYR A 3 -16.14 6.22 -21.88
CA TYR A 3 -17.32 6.11 -21.01
C TYR A 3 -17.93 7.50 -20.84
N GLU A 4 -18.50 8.04 -21.91
CA GLU A 4 -19.26 9.29 -21.85
C GLU A 4 -20.52 9.05 -21.02
N ILE A 5 -20.80 10.00 -20.12
CA ILE A 5 -22.02 9.98 -19.30
C ILE A 5 -23.21 10.15 -20.26
N PRO A 6 -24.16 9.20 -20.30
CA PRO A 6 -25.36 9.36 -21.13
C PRO A 6 -26.04 10.69 -20.83
N GLU A 7 -26.62 11.36 -21.84
CA GLU A 7 -27.30 12.64 -21.62
C GLU A 7 -28.43 12.54 -20.60
N SER A 8 -29.10 11.39 -20.57
CA SER A 8 -30.10 11.00 -19.57
C SER A 8 -29.56 10.85 -18.15
N SER A 9 -28.27 11.05 -17.94
CA SER A 9 -27.57 10.91 -16.66
C SER A 9 -26.78 12.18 -16.30
N LYS A 10 -26.83 13.22 -17.13
CA LYS A 10 -26.33 14.56 -16.79
C LYS A 10 -27.13 15.14 -15.61
N PRO A 11 -26.47 15.91 -14.72
CA PRO A 11 -27.15 16.58 -13.61
C PRO A 11 -28.15 17.61 -14.13
N ILE A 12 -29.30 17.71 -13.47
CA ILE A 12 -30.36 18.69 -13.78
C ILE A 12 -30.28 19.77 -12.71
N LEU A 13 -30.23 21.05 -13.11
CA LEU A 13 -30.23 22.13 -12.12
C LEU A 13 -31.63 22.23 -11.48
N ASP A 14 -31.70 22.50 -10.18
CA ASP A 14 -32.98 22.72 -9.49
C ASP A 14 -33.82 23.84 -10.12
N SER A 15 -33.17 24.84 -10.74
CA SER A 15 -33.81 25.90 -11.53
C SER A 15 -34.47 25.43 -12.83
N GLU A 16 -34.11 24.25 -13.33
CA GLU A 16 -34.72 23.64 -14.53
C GLU A 16 -35.95 22.79 -14.18
N LEU A 17 -36.22 22.57 -12.89
CA LEU A 17 -37.39 21.83 -12.45
C LEU A 17 -38.65 22.71 -12.45
N PRO A 18 -39.83 22.12 -12.68
CA PRO A 18 -41.11 22.72 -12.30
C PRO A 18 -41.13 23.17 -10.83
N ALA A 19 -41.81 24.27 -10.52
CA ALA A 19 -41.76 24.92 -9.21
C ALA A 19 -42.23 24.03 -8.04
N ASP A 20 -43.17 23.12 -8.29
CA ASP A 20 -43.61 22.10 -7.36
C ASP A 20 -42.49 21.08 -7.06
N LEU A 21 -41.85 20.53 -8.09
CA LEU A 21 -40.72 19.61 -7.95
C LEU A 21 -39.48 20.26 -7.35
N GLN A 22 -39.22 21.53 -7.67
CA GLN A 22 -38.14 22.30 -7.04
C GLN A 22 -38.38 22.43 -5.53
N ARG A 23 -39.61 22.76 -5.11
CA ARG A 23 -39.98 22.81 -3.68
C ARG A 23 -39.78 21.44 -3.03
N THR A 24 -40.29 20.38 -3.65
CA THR A 24 -40.11 19.00 -3.16
C THR A 24 -38.64 18.62 -3.04
N PHE A 25 -37.80 18.98 -4.02
CA PHE A 25 -36.35 18.74 -3.96
C PHE A 25 -35.71 19.38 -2.73
N HIS A 26 -36.00 20.66 -2.47
CA HIS A 26 -35.46 21.36 -1.30
C HIS A 26 -35.98 20.78 0.02
N GLU A 27 -37.27 20.44 0.11
CA GLU A 27 -37.85 19.80 1.30
C GLU A 27 -37.20 18.44 1.59
N VAL A 28 -36.98 17.63 0.55
CA VAL A 28 -36.29 16.33 0.67
C VAL A 28 -34.83 16.52 1.08
N CYS A 29 -34.12 17.50 0.50
CA CYS A 29 -32.74 17.83 0.89
C CYS A 29 -32.66 18.26 2.36
N ILE A 30 -33.58 19.12 2.83
CA ILE A 30 -33.66 19.56 4.23
C ILE A 30 -33.97 18.38 5.15
N ASN A 31 -34.91 17.52 4.77
CA ASN A 31 -35.24 16.32 5.54
C ASN A 31 -34.05 15.37 5.62
N ALA A 32 -33.36 15.12 4.50
CA ALA A 32 -32.13 14.34 4.46
C ALA A 32 -31.08 14.91 5.42
N ASP A 33 -30.77 16.21 5.33
CA ASP A 33 -29.81 16.86 6.24
C ASP A 33 -30.26 16.81 7.72
N SER A 34 -31.56 16.95 7.99
CA SER A 34 -32.13 16.81 9.34
C SER A 34 -31.92 15.40 9.90
N ILE A 35 -32.14 14.35 9.12
CA ILE A 35 -31.86 12.96 9.52
C ILE A 35 -30.38 12.81 9.91
N CYS A 36 -29.50 13.43 9.13
CA CYS A 36 -28.06 13.37 9.32
C CYS A 36 -27.61 14.11 10.59
N SER A 37 -28.15 15.32 10.80
CA SER A 37 -27.85 16.16 11.96
C SER A 37 -28.41 15.57 13.25
N PHE A 38 -29.63 15.02 13.24
CA PHE A 38 -30.29 14.48 14.44
C PHE A 38 -29.48 13.34 15.09
N TYR A 39 -28.75 12.58 14.28
CA TYR A 39 -27.97 11.45 14.77
C TYR A 39 -26.63 11.85 15.41
N GLU A 40 -26.01 12.95 14.99
CA GLU A 40 -24.71 13.37 15.57
C GLU A 40 -24.82 13.78 17.06
N PHE A 41 -26.04 14.02 17.56
CA PHE A 41 -26.27 14.61 18.89
C PHE A 41 -27.04 13.72 19.89
N MET A 42 -27.57 12.56 19.50
CA MET A 42 -28.56 11.81 20.31
C MET A 42 -28.11 10.38 20.70
N GLU A 43 -28.53 9.90 21.88
CA GLU A 43 -28.33 8.50 22.29
C GLU A 43 -29.20 7.52 21.47
N PRO A 44 -28.69 6.31 21.16
CA PRO A 44 -29.12 5.58 19.96
C PRO A 44 -30.51 4.94 20.02
N MET A 45 -31.06 4.57 21.18
CA MET A 45 -32.07 3.50 21.21
C MET A 45 -33.52 3.93 20.94
N GLU A 46 -33.95 5.15 21.26
CA GLU A 46 -35.40 5.49 21.22
C GLU A 46 -35.89 6.05 19.87
N ASN A 47 -35.00 6.34 18.90
CA ASN A 47 -35.37 7.04 17.66
C ASN A 47 -35.09 6.31 16.35
N PHE A 48 -34.74 5.01 16.39
CA PHE A 48 -34.50 4.24 15.16
C PHE A 48 -35.75 4.14 14.27
N SER A 49 -36.94 3.99 14.86
CA SER A 49 -38.20 3.93 14.09
C SER A 49 -38.44 5.24 13.34
N THR A 50 -38.31 6.40 13.99
CA THR A 50 -38.47 7.72 13.37
C THR A 50 -37.47 7.94 12.23
N ILE A 51 -36.22 7.51 12.39
CA ILE A 51 -35.20 7.60 11.33
C ILE A 51 -35.57 6.68 10.16
N PHE A 52 -36.03 5.46 10.45
CA PHE A 52 -36.43 4.50 9.42
C PHE A 52 -37.63 5.01 8.62
N ASP A 53 -38.66 5.53 9.29
CA ASP A 53 -39.85 6.08 8.64
C ASP A 53 -39.47 7.25 7.71
N ARG A 54 -38.63 8.17 8.19
CA ARG A 54 -38.12 9.28 7.36
C ARG A 54 -37.28 8.80 6.17
N GLN A 55 -36.52 7.71 6.32
CA GLN A 55 -35.82 7.10 5.18
C GLN A 55 -36.80 6.52 4.16
N GLN A 56 -37.90 5.90 4.60
CA GLN A 56 -38.93 5.38 3.69
C GLN A 56 -39.67 6.51 2.99
N ASP A 57 -39.98 7.61 3.68
CA ASP A 57 -40.59 8.79 3.08
C ASP A 57 -39.70 9.38 1.97
N LEU A 58 -38.41 9.52 2.24
CA LEU A 58 -37.44 9.97 1.24
C LEU A 58 -37.42 9.03 0.03
N LYS A 59 -37.41 7.71 0.25
CA LYS A 59 -37.44 6.72 -0.83
C LYS A 59 -38.74 6.81 -1.63
N ALA A 60 -39.89 6.96 -0.98
CA ALA A 60 -41.18 7.08 -1.63
C ALA A 60 -41.24 8.31 -2.54
N VAL A 61 -40.73 9.46 -2.07
CA VAL A 61 -40.69 10.68 -2.88
C VAL A 61 -39.77 10.53 -4.09
N VAL A 62 -38.59 9.92 -3.93
CA VAL A 62 -37.67 9.67 -5.06
C VAL A 62 -38.24 8.65 -6.05
N LEU A 63 -38.97 7.63 -5.57
CA LEU A 63 -39.68 6.68 -6.44
C LEU A 63 -40.79 7.35 -7.24
N ALA A 64 -41.54 8.25 -6.62
CA ALA A 64 -42.58 9.03 -7.30
C ALA A 64 -42.00 10.02 -8.31
N HIS A 65 -40.81 10.57 -8.03
CA HIS A 65 -40.14 11.56 -8.87
C HIS A 65 -38.65 11.23 -9.07
N PRO A 66 -38.31 10.25 -9.93
CA PRO A 66 -36.91 9.82 -10.13
C PRO A 66 -35.96 10.93 -10.58
N VAL A 67 -36.49 11.99 -11.20
CA VAL A 67 -35.73 13.19 -11.60
C VAL A 67 -34.99 13.81 -10.40
N LEU A 68 -35.53 13.71 -9.19
CA LEU A 68 -34.95 14.27 -7.97
C LEU A 68 -33.59 13.62 -7.62
N ALA A 69 -33.34 12.37 -8.03
CA ALA A 69 -32.05 11.71 -7.85
C ALA A 69 -30.95 12.26 -8.79
N ARG A 70 -31.35 13.01 -9.83
CA ARG A 70 -30.45 13.66 -10.78
C ARG A 70 -30.30 15.16 -10.52
N THR A 71 -31.19 15.75 -9.73
CA THR A 71 -31.21 17.17 -9.44
C THR A 71 -30.01 17.59 -8.57
N VAL A 72 -29.44 18.74 -8.89
CA VAL A 72 -28.41 19.43 -8.10
C VAL A 72 -28.80 20.89 -7.88
N THR A 73 -28.38 21.48 -6.78
CA THR A 73 -28.60 22.92 -6.54
C THR A 73 -27.90 23.78 -7.58
N ASN A 74 -28.52 24.90 -7.98
CA ASN A 74 -27.91 25.90 -8.87
C ASN A 74 -26.90 26.83 -8.15
N ASP A 75 -26.19 26.30 -7.15
CA ASP A 75 -25.10 27.00 -6.48
C ASP A 75 -23.74 26.44 -6.91
N SER A 76 -22.66 27.12 -6.50
CA SER A 76 -21.31 26.69 -6.83
C SER A 76 -20.91 25.31 -6.27
N CYS A 77 -21.63 24.80 -5.27
CA CYS A 77 -21.38 23.52 -4.63
C CYS A 77 -22.16 22.36 -5.28
N LYS A 78 -23.16 22.63 -6.12
CA LYS A 78 -23.98 21.65 -6.85
C LYS A 78 -24.39 20.47 -5.97
N ILE A 79 -25.15 20.77 -4.92
CA ILE A 79 -25.52 19.80 -3.90
C ILE A 79 -26.59 18.85 -4.46
N SER A 80 -26.31 17.56 -4.48
CA SER A 80 -27.27 16.50 -4.81
C SER A 80 -27.76 15.79 -3.55
N LEU A 81 -28.91 15.12 -3.63
CA LEU A 81 -29.42 14.31 -2.53
C LEU A 81 -28.43 13.21 -2.11
N LEU A 82 -27.79 12.56 -3.09
CA LEU A 82 -26.75 11.57 -2.83
C LEU A 82 -25.55 12.19 -2.08
N LYS A 83 -25.14 13.42 -2.42
CA LYS A 83 -24.05 14.12 -1.74
C LYS A 83 -24.38 14.38 -0.27
N ILE A 84 -25.59 14.88 0.03
CA ILE A 84 -26.03 15.12 1.42
C ILE A 84 -25.92 13.83 2.24
N ILE A 85 -26.51 12.75 1.73
CA ILE A 85 -26.51 11.43 2.39
C ILE A 85 -25.09 10.88 2.52
N ALA A 86 -24.27 10.98 1.48
CA ALA A 86 -22.90 10.48 1.45
C ALA A 86 -21.93 11.29 2.32
N THR A 87 -22.20 12.57 2.61
CA THR A 87 -21.40 13.37 3.55
C THR A 87 -21.75 13.13 5.02
N SER A 88 -22.75 12.29 5.25
CA SER A 88 -23.33 12.02 6.57
C SER A 88 -22.85 10.67 7.12
N ASN A 89 -23.41 10.21 8.25
CA ASN A 89 -22.98 8.96 8.86
C ASN A 89 -23.41 7.73 8.02
N GLY A 90 -22.52 7.28 7.13
CA GLY A 90 -22.82 6.32 6.06
C GLY A 90 -23.36 4.97 6.49
N GLN A 91 -23.03 4.47 7.68
CA GLN A 91 -23.48 3.14 8.09
C GLN A 91 -25.00 3.05 8.29
N LEU A 92 -25.63 4.11 8.77
CA LEU A 92 -27.06 4.11 9.10
C LEU A 92 -27.93 4.43 7.90
N LEU A 93 -27.41 5.27 7.02
CA LEU A 93 -28.06 5.64 5.77
C LEU A 93 -27.66 4.72 4.63
N ARG A 94 -26.95 3.62 4.92
CA ARG A 94 -26.45 2.68 3.91
C ARG A 94 -27.54 2.24 2.93
N ARG A 95 -28.70 1.81 3.43
CA ARG A 95 -29.84 1.38 2.59
C ARG A 95 -30.44 2.50 1.74
N THR A 96 -30.34 3.76 2.18
CA THR A 96 -30.81 4.92 1.42
C THR A 96 -29.77 5.32 0.38
N LEU A 97 -28.49 5.27 0.74
CA LEU A 97 -27.39 5.52 -0.16
C LEU A 97 -27.34 4.49 -1.29
N GLU A 98 -27.43 3.19 -0.98
CA GLU A 98 -27.54 2.11 -1.97
C GLU A 98 -28.74 2.32 -2.90
N PHE A 99 -29.90 2.69 -2.35
CA PHE A 99 -31.10 3.01 -3.14
C PHE A 99 -30.87 4.18 -4.11
N LEU A 100 -30.27 5.28 -3.63
CA LEU A 100 -29.97 6.44 -4.48
C LEU A 100 -28.92 6.09 -5.55
N LEU A 101 -27.94 5.25 -5.23
CA LEU A 101 -26.95 4.76 -6.19
C LEU A 101 -27.58 3.85 -7.24
N HIS A 102 -28.52 2.98 -6.87
CA HIS A 102 -29.30 2.21 -7.85
C HIS A 102 -30.16 3.08 -8.75
N THR A 103 -30.68 4.20 -8.21
CA THR A 103 -31.51 5.13 -8.98
C THR A 103 -30.68 5.95 -9.97
N ASN A 104 -29.49 6.41 -9.56
CA ASN A 104 -28.61 7.21 -10.40
C ASN A 104 -27.12 7.04 -10.00
N PRO A 105 -26.42 6.02 -10.52
CA PRO A 105 -25.02 5.78 -10.16
C PRO A 105 -24.07 6.84 -10.74
N TYR A 106 -24.47 7.54 -11.81
CA TYR A 106 -23.68 8.64 -12.41
C TYR A 106 -23.51 9.84 -11.49
N ALA A 107 -24.37 9.98 -10.46
CA ALA A 107 -24.20 11.00 -9.42
C ALA A 107 -22.87 10.87 -8.65
N LEU A 108 -22.22 9.69 -8.68
CA LEU A 108 -20.86 9.50 -8.13
C LEU A 108 -19.80 10.34 -8.86
N LEU A 109 -20.04 10.66 -10.13
CA LEU A 109 -19.16 11.47 -10.99
C LEU A 109 -19.52 12.95 -10.97
N TYR A 110 -20.58 13.36 -10.27
CA TYR A 110 -20.93 14.77 -10.15
C TYR A 110 -19.87 15.55 -9.37
N PRO A 111 -19.74 16.87 -9.60
CA PRO A 111 -18.78 17.71 -8.89
C PRO A 111 -18.87 17.57 -7.36
N GLY A 112 -17.72 17.30 -6.75
CA GLY A 112 -17.54 17.13 -5.32
C GLY A 112 -17.50 18.45 -4.56
N SER A 113 -17.12 18.39 -3.29
CA SER A 113 -16.92 19.56 -2.43
C SER A 113 -15.64 20.34 -2.72
N ARG A 114 -14.63 19.68 -3.29
CA ARG A 114 -13.32 20.27 -3.63
C ARG A 114 -13.15 20.36 -5.15
N ARG A 115 -12.35 21.34 -5.59
CA ARG A 115 -11.98 21.51 -7.00
C ARG A 115 -11.39 20.21 -7.56
N CYS A 116 -11.84 19.81 -8.74
CA CYS A 116 -11.36 18.62 -9.46
C CYS A 116 -11.60 17.26 -8.75
N ASN A 117 -12.50 17.20 -7.76
CA ASN A 117 -12.97 15.95 -7.18
C ASN A 117 -14.42 15.72 -7.60
N CYS A 118 -14.80 14.46 -7.79
CA CYS A 118 -16.19 14.02 -7.87
C CYS A 118 -16.64 13.46 -6.52
N LEU A 119 -17.95 13.25 -6.35
CA LEU A 119 -18.51 12.70 -5.11
C LEU A 119 -17.86 11.39 -4.66
N ILE A 120 -17.49 10.49 -5.58
CA ILE A 120 -16.78 9.25 -5.22
C ILE A 120 -15.43 9.50 -4.51
N HIS A 121 -14.76 10.61 -4.81
CA HIS A 121 -13.51 10.98 -4.15
C HIS A 121 -13.76 11.54 -2.73
N ASP A 122 -14.94 12.10 -2.48
CA ASP A 122 -15.33 12.57 -1.15
C ASP A 122 -15.72 11.36 -0.28
N ILE A 123 -16.46 10.39 -0.84
CA ILE A 123 -16.76 9.10 -0.21
C ILE A 123 -15.46 8.37 0.16
N ALA A 124 -14.48 8.34 -0.74
CA ALA A 124 -13.21 7.65 -0.49
C ALA A 124 -12.31 8.33 0.54
N ALA A 125 -12.46 9.65 0.74
CA ALA A 125 -11.72 10.41 1.75
C ALA A 125 -12.35 10.34 3.15
N ASP A 126 -13.66 10.08 3.25
CA ASP A 126 -14.32 9.99 4.56
C ASP A 126 -14.19 8.56 5.10
N SER A 127 -13.51 8.41 6.24
CA SER A 127 -13.39 7.14 6.96
C SER A 127 -14.73 6.48 7.28
N ARG A 128 -15.78 7.28 7.45
CA ARG A 128 -17.13 6.77 7.73
C ARG A 128 -17.83 6.23 6.50
N ASN A 129 -17.36 6.56 5.29
CA ASN A 129 -18.03 6.24 4.03
C ASN A 129 -17.18 5.39 3.08
N CYS A 130 -15.87 5.33 3.29
CA CYS A 130 -14.96 4.58 2.43
C CYS A 130 -15.27 3.06 2.37
N PHE A 131 -16.03 2.53 3.34
CA PHE A 131 -16.57 1.17 3.31
C PHE A 131 -17.54 0.90 2.15
N LEU A 132 -18.04 1.95 1.49
CA LEU A 132 -18.92 1.83 0.33
C LEU A 132 -18.15 1.56 -0.96
N LEU A 133 -16.84 1.82 -1.01
CA LEU A 133 -16.06 1.60 -2.24
C LEU A 133 -16.10 0.15 -2.74
N PRO A 134 -15.94 -0.88 -1.89
CA PRO A 134 -16.10 -2.27 -2.34
C PRO A 134 -17.46 -2.54 -2.99
N TRP A 135 -18.53 -2.04 -2.38
CA TRP A 135 -19.88 -2.21 -2.90
C TRP A 135 -20.08 -1.49 -4.24
N ILE A 136 -19.54 -0.27 -4.38
CA ILE A 136 -19.54 0.48 -5.64
C ILE A 136 -18.71 -0.25 -6.69
N ALA A 137 -17.57 -0.86 -6.33
CA ALA A 137 -16.73 -1.62 -7.25
C ALA A 137 -17.42 -2.88 -7.77
N GLU A 138 -18.14 -3.58 -6.89
CA GLU A 138 -18.94 -4.76 -7.23
C GLU A 138 -20.08 -4.42 -8.22
N HIS A 139 -20.81 -3.32 -7.99
CA HIS A 139 -22.04 -3.02 -8.73
C HIS A 139 -21.83 -2.06 -9.91
N TYR A 140 -20.84 -1.16 -9.82
CA TYR A 140 -20.59 -0.09 -10.78
C TYR A 140 -19.09 0.07 -11.10
N PRO A 141 -18.38 -0.99 -11.55
CA PRO A 141 -16.94 -0.94 -11.80
C PRO A 141 -16.54 0.11 -12.84
N TRP A 142 -17.43 0.43 -13.78
CA TRP A 142 -17.24 1.47 -14.80
C TRP A 142 -16.98 2.86 -14.21
N VAL A 143 -17.43 3.14 -12.97
CA VAL A 143 -17.20 4.43 -12.31
C VAL A 143 -15.70 4.63 -12.06
N PHE A 144 -14.96 3.58 -11.71
CA PHE A 144 -13.51 3.65 -11.50
C PHE A 144 -12.76 3.75 -12.82
N GLN A 145 -13.30 3.18 -13.90
CA GLN A 145 -12.74 3.25 -15.26
C GLN A 145 -12.98 4.60 -15.95
N HIS A 146 -13.82 5.47 -15.37
CA HIS A 146 -14.09 6.78 -15.91
C HIS A 146 -12.82 7.66 -15.91
N ALA A 147 -12.64 8.49 -16.94
CA ALA A 147 -11.42 9.29 -17.13
C ALA A 147 -11.05 10.16 -15.91
N LEU A 148 -12.05 10.72 -15.22
CA LEU A 148 -11.84 11.50 -13.99
C LEU A 148 -11.23 10.64 -12.86
N CYS A 149 -11.72 9.43 -12.69
CA CYS A 149 -11.22 8.49 -11.67
C CYS A 149 -9.86 7.92 -12.09
N GLN A 150 -9.64 7.61 -13.37
CA GLN A 150 -8.32 7.16 -13.85
C GLN A 150 -7.23 8.24 -13.67
N ARG A 151 -7.59 9.52 -13.83
CA ARG A 151 -6.67 10.64 -13.56
C ARG A 151 -6.39 10.84 -12.07
N ARG A 152 -7.36 10.55 -11.21
CA ARG A 152 -7.29 10.71 -9.75
C ARG A 152 -7.95 9.53 -9.05
N PRO A 153 -7.26 8.40 -8.91
CA PRO A 153 -7.91 7.18 -8.44
C PRO A 153 -8.52 7.32 -7.03
N PRO A 154 -9.86 7.21 -6.87
CA PRO A 154 -10.50 7.46 -5.57
C PRO A 154 -10.00 6.51 -4.47
N HIS A 155 -9.70 5.26 -4.83
CA HIS A 155 -9.24 4.23 -3.89
C HIS A 155 -7.91 4.59 -3.21
N ILE A 156 -7.10 5.48 -3.78
CA ILE A 156 -5.90 6.01 -3.13
C ILE A 156 -6.25 6.77 -1.84
N LYS A 157 -7.37 7.50 -1.82
CA LYS A 157 -7.86 8.16 -0.61
C LYS A 157 -8.32 7.15 0.44
N MET A 158 -8.99 6.08 0.02
CA MET A 158 -9.36 4.97 0.91
C MET A 158 -8.11 4.31 1.50
N MET A 159 -7.08 4.10 0.68
CA MET A 159 -5.78 3.58 1.15
C MET A 159 -5.14 4.51 2.20
N LYS A 160 -5.20 5.83 1.97
CA LYS A 160 -4.77 6.85 2.94
C LYS A 160 -5.61 6.80 4.23
N CYS A 161 -6.90 6.44 4.18
CA CYS A 161 -7.71 6.21 5.38
C CYS A 161 -7.29 4.93 6.12
N TYR A 162 -6.97 3.86 5.40
CA TYR A 162 -6.50 2.60 5.97
C TYR A 162 -5.18 2.76 6.72
N ILE A 163 -4.16 3.38 6.11
CA ILE A 163 -2.85 3.59 6.78
C ILE A 163 -2.96 4.48 8.03
N LYS A 164 -4.03 5.29 8.13
CA LYS A 164 -4.35 6.12 9.31
C LYS A 164 -5.18 5.38 10.36
N GLY A 165 -5.43 4.08 10.18
CA GLY A 165 -6.28 3.27 11.07
C GLY A 165 -7.76 3.65 11.03
N ARG A 166 -8.22 4.32 9.96
CA ARG A 166 -9.61 4.80 9.83
C ARG A 166 -10.44 4.00 8.82
N CYS A 167 -9.86 2.99 8.21
CA CYS A 167 -10.53 2.03 7.32
C CYS A 167 -10.01 0.63 7.70
N SER A 168 -10.88 -0.38 7.65
CA SER A 168 -10.48 -1.76 7.98
C SER A 168 -9.70 -2.39 6.84
N LEU A 169 -8.84 -3.36 7.17
CA LEU A 169 -8.13 -4.18 6.19
C LEU A 169 -9.10 -4.92 5.26
N GLU A 170 -10.16 -5.48 5.82
CA GLU A 170 -11.21 -6.19 5.07
C GLU A 170 -11.85 -5.31 4.00
N THR A 171 -12.13 -4.04 4.32
CA THR A 171 -12.68 -3.09 3.33
C THR A 171 -11.73 -2.91 2.16
N VAL A 172 -10.45 -2.65 2.43
CA VAL A 172 -9.44 -2.43 1.39
C VAL A 172 -9.24 -3.69 0.55
N ARG A 173 -9.18 -4.85 1.19
CA ARG A 173 -9.03 -6.14 0.52
C ARG A 173 -10.22 -6.43 -0.40
N ASN A 174 -11.44 -6.33 0.12
CA ASN A 174 -12.67 -6.55 -0.67
C ASN A 174 -12.72 -5.61 -1.88
N PHE A 175 -12.29 -4.35 -1.73
CA PHE A 175 -12.21 -3.43 -2.87
C PHE A 175 -11.30 -3.94 -3.99
N TYR A 176 -10.06 -4.35 -3.66
CA TYR A 176 -9.11 -4.81 -4.69
C TYR A 176 -9.44 -6.20 -5.21
N GLU A 177 -10.20 -7.01 -4.49
CA GLU A 177 -10.76 -8.27 -5.01
C GLU A 177 -11.83 -7.98 -6.10
N TRP A 178 -12.68 -6.96 -5.90
CA TRP A 178 -13.66 -6.53 -6.91
C TRP A 178 -13.05 -5.69 -8.04
N TYR A 179 -12.00 -4.91 -7.75
CA TYR A 179 -11.33 -4.03 -8.71
C TYR A 179 -9.80 -4.21 -8.69
N PRO A 180 -9.27 -5.32 -9.22
CA PRO A 180 -7.83 -5.61 -9.19
C PRO A 180 -6.98 -4.59 -9.97
N GLN A 181 -7.55 -3.98 -11.02
CA GLN A 181 -6.88 -2.94 -11.82
C GLN A 181 -6.42 -1.76 -10.95
N GLY A 182 -7.13 -1.45 -9.85
CA GLY A 182 -6.74 -0.39 -8.93
C GLY A 182 -5.36 -0.57 -8.31
N LEU A 183 -4.82 -1.80 -8.25
CA LEU A 183 -3.44 -2.03 -7.78
C LEU A 183 -2.37 -1.43 -8.72
N GLN A 184 -2.73 -1.20 -9.98
CA GLN A 184 -1.88 -0.66 -11.04
C GLN A 184 -2.06 0.85 -11.21
N GLU A 185 -3.03 1.44 -10.53
CA GLU A 185 -3.35 2.86 -10.61
C GLU A 185 -2.47 3.65 -9.63
N LYS A 186 -1.81 4.72 -10.12
CA LYS A 186 -0.95 5.56 -9.29
C LYS A 186 -1.62 6.87 -8.91
N ASP A 187 -1.19 7.45 -7.79
CA ASP A 187 -1.49 8.84 -7.47
C ASP A 187 -0.66 9.76 -8.38
N THR A 188 -1.22 10.25 -9.49
CA THR A 188 -0.58 11.24 -10.37
C THR A 188 -0.99 12.69 -10.04
N ALA A 189 -1.79 12.88 -8.99
CA ALA A 189 -2.44 14.15 -8.72
C ALA A 189 -1.50 15.23 -8.15
N SER A 190 -0.36 14.83 -7.57
CA SER A 190 0.62 15.77 -7.03
C SER A 190 1.91 15.78 -7.89
N PRO A 191 2.20 16.87 -8.61
CA PRO A 191 3.44 17.00 -9.39
C PRO A 191 4.70 17.07 -8.53
N GLN A 192 4.56 17.27 -7.21
CA GLN A 192 5.67 17.33 -6.27
C GLN A 192 5.98 15.98 -5.61
N HIS A 193 5.15 14.94 -5.86
CA HIS A 193 5.34 13.63 -5.24
C HIS A 193 5.65 12.57 -6.27
N VAL A 194 6.45 11.60 -5.84
CA VAL A 194 6.61 10.35 -6.56
C VAL A 194 5.23 9.73 -6.70
N SER A 195 4.86 9.37 -7.92
CA SER A 195 3.56 8.75 -8.16
C SER A 195 3.57 7.35 -7.56
N LEU A 196 2.80 7.14 -6.48
CA LEU A 196 2.84 5.92 -5.68
C LEU A 196 1.70 4.97 -6.04
N TYR A 197 2.04 3.69 -6.20
CA TYR A 197 1.08 2.59 -6.20
C TYR A 197 0.47 2.39 -4.79
N PRO A 198 -0.69 1.69 -4.69
CA PRO A 198 -1.26 1.30 -3.40
C PRO A 198 -0.30 0.52 -2.50
N LEU A 199 0.50 -0.39 -3.08
CA LEU A 199 1.50 -1.15 -2.33
C LEU A 199 2.56 -0.22 -1.70
N SER A 200 3.00 0.79 -2.44
CA SER A 200 3.94 1.80 -1.95
C SER A 200 3.34 2.61 -0.79
N LEU A 201 2.07 3.03 -0.92
CA LEU A 201 1.36 3.74 0.16
C LEU A 201 1.20 2.88 1.42
N TYR A 202 0.98 1.58 1.26
CA TYR A 202 0.85 0.64 2.37
C TYR A 202 2.09 0.65 3.27
N CYS A 203 3.28 0.69 2.68
CA CYS A 203 4.56 0.70 3.41
C CYS A 203 4.92 2.05 4.05
N GLU A 204 4.23 3.13 3.71
CA GLU A 204 4.45 4.45 4.33
C GLU A 204 3.61 4.67 5.60
N GLY A 205 2.72 3.73 5.93
CA GLY A 205 1.95 3.77 7.17
C GLY A 205 2.82 3.61 8.43
N LEU A 206 2.39 4.22 9.53
CA LEU A 206 3.05 4.07 10.84
C LEU A 206 2.62 2.80 11.59
N ALA A 207 1.53 2.18 11.19
CA ALA A 207 1.02 0.95 11.79
C ALA A 207 1.83 -0.26 11.32
N ASP A 208 1.95 -1.29 12.18
CA ASP A 208 2.54 -2.57 11.79
C ASP A 208 1.74 -3.17 10.63
N PRO A 209 2.37 -3.43 9.46
CA PRO A 209 1.65 -3.96 8.31
C PRO A 209 1.21 -5.41 8.54
N ASP A 210 0.07 -5.79 7.98
CA ASP A 210 -0.33 -7.17 7.76
C ASP A 210 0.50 -7.78 6.61
N ALA A 211 1.38 -8.71 6.96
CA ALA A 211 2.30 -9.31 6.01
C ALA A 211 1.60 -10.13 4.91
N ASP A 212 0.50 -10.80 5.23
CA ASP A 212 -0.22 -11.63 4.27
C ASP A 212 -0.93 -10.77 3.22
N PHE A 213 -1.49 -9.64 3.62
CA PHE A 213 -2.07 -8.68 2.71
C PHE A 213 -1.03 -8.00 1.82
N PHE A 214 0.13 -7.61 2.37
CA PHE A 214 1.24 -7.09 1.58
C PHE A 214 1.65 -8.09 0.49
N ILE A 215 1.91 -9.34 0.89
CA ILE A 215 2.33 -10.42 -0.02
C ILE A 215 1.25 -10.67 -1.08
N TRP A 216 -0.02 -10.65 -0.69
CA TRP A 216 -1.13 -10.77 -1.63
C TRP A 216 -1.11 -9.65 -2.68
N MET A 217 -1.03 -8.38 -2.27
CA MET A 217 -0.95 -7.24 -3.20
C MET A 217 0.26 -7.33 -4.13
N ALA A 218 1.43 -7.66 -3.58
CA ALA A 218 2.67 -7.83 -4.35
C ALA A 218 2.56 -8.96 -5.38
N LYS A 219 1.86 -10.06 -5.06
CA LYS A 219 1.61 -11.14 -6.02
C LYS A 219 0.59 -10.76 -7.10
N GLN A 220 -0.40 -9.94 -6.76
CA GLN A 220 -1.38 -9.45 -7.74
C GLN A 220 -0.76 -8.47 -8.74
N PHE A 221 0.18 -7.63 -8.29
CA PHE A 221 0.89 -6.70 -9.16
C PHE A 221 2.38 -6.56 -8.77
N PRO A 222 3.24 -7.47 -9.27
CA PRO A 222 4.66 -7.53 -8.90
C PRO A 222 5.47 -6.28 -9.24
N ASP A 223 5.12 -5.56 -10.31
CA ASP A 223 5.88 -4.39 -10.74
C ASP A 223 5.87 -3.27 -9.69
N ALA A 224 4.83 -3.17 -8.86
CA ALA A 224 4.77 -2.19 -7.78
C ALA A 224 5.85 -2.41 -6.70
N VAL A 225 6.38 -3.63 -6.57
CA VAL A 225 7.48 -3.95 -5.64
C VAL A 225 8.80 -3.27 -6.05
N HIS A 226 8.97 -3.01 -7.35
CA HIS A 226 10.14 -2.38 -7.94
C HIS A 226 10.00 -0.86 -8.08
N ASP A 227 8.84 -0.31 -7.73
CA ASP A 227 8.62 1.13 -7.77
C ASP A 227 9.45 1.84 -6.69
N LYS A 228 9.91 3.05 -7.01
CA LYS A 228 10.62 3.88 -6.04
C LYS A 228 9.62 4.51 -5.08
N LEU A 229 9.91 4.41 -3.79
CA LEU A 229 9.16 5.07 -2.72
C LEU A 229 9.48 6.56 -2.63
N THR A 230 8.84 7.25 -1.70
CA THR A 230 9.19 8.61 -1.31
C THR A 230 10.69 8.70 -0.97
N MET A 231 11.35 9.77 -1.43
CA MET A 231 12.80 9.97 -1.36
C MET A 231 13.63 9.02 -2.24
N GLY A 232 12.97 8.16 -3.02
CA GLY A 232 13.55 7.21 -3.97
C GLY A 232 14.25 6.01 -3.36
N ARG A 233 13.80 5.60 -2.16
CA ARG A 233 14.11 4.29 -1.59
C ARG A 233 13.44 3.17 -2.39
N THR A 234 14.03 1.98 -2.39
CA THR A 234 13.35 0.76 -2.82
C THR A 234 12.44 0.25 -1.72
N MET A 235 11.47 -0.59 -2.07
CA MET A 235 10.61 -1.28 -1.10
C MET A 235 11.43 -2.01 -0.03
N LEU A 236 12.41 -2.79 -0.47
CA LEU A 236 13.25 -3.58 0.43
C LEU A 236 14.06 -2.70 1.37
N GLN A 237 14.60 -1.56 0.91
CA GLN A 237 15.29 -0.61 1.79
C GLN A 237 14.37 -0.11 2.91
N LYS A 238 13.15 0.35 2.58
CA LYS A 238 12.17 0.82 3.59
C LYS A 238 11.89 -0.26 4.63
N ILE A 239 11.62 -1.49 4.18
CA ILE A 239 11.33 -2.61 5.09
C ILE A 239 12.54 -2.96 5.96
N CYS A 240 13.76 -2.97 5.42
CA CYS A 240 14.98 -3.22 6.18
C CYS A 240 15.23 -2.16 7.27
N PHE A 241 14.99 -0.88 6.96
CA PHE A 241 15.10 0.21 7.93
C PHE A 241 14.08 0.10 9.07
N SER A 242 12.86 -0.34 8.75
CA SER A 242 11.78 -0.44 9.73
C SER A 242 11.71 -1.81 10.43
N LEU A 243 12.66 -2.73 10.19
CA LEU A 243 12.57 -4.13 10.62
C LEU A 243 12.56 -4.29 12.15
N CYS A 244 11.37 -4.31 12.75
CA CYS A 244 11.17 -4.45 14.19
C CYS A 244 10.08 -5.45 14.59
N THR A 245 9.26 -5.92 13.64
CA THR A 245 8.14 -6.84 13.90
C THR A 245 8.25 -8.15 13.11
N PRO A 246 7.59 -9.24 13.58
CA PRO A 246 7.49 -10.48 12.81
C PRO A 246 6.83 -10.30 11.43
N ASN A 247 5.87 -9.38 11.31
CA ASN A 247 5.22 -9.08 10.04
C ASN A 247 6.18 -8.45 9.04
N LEU A 248 6.94 -7.43 9.46
CA LEU A 248 7.98 -6.83 8.63
C LEU A 248 9.08 -7.84 8.26
N ALA A 249 9.43 -8.75 9.17
CA ALA A 249 10.36 -9.85 8.86
C ALA A 249 9.80 -10.81 7.81
N LYS A 250 8.50 -11.13 7.88
CA LYS A 250 7.82 -11.95 6.88
C LYS A 250 7.77 -11.26 5.52
N ILE A 251 7.51 -9.96 5.47
CA ILE A 251 7.58 -9.14 4.25
C ILE A 251 9.02 -9.11 3.69
N CYS A 252 10.01 -8.84 4.54
CA CYS A 252 11.42 -8.79 4.16
C CYS A 252 11.88 -10.13 3.57
N ARG A 253 11.52 -11.25 4.22
CA ARG A 253 11.79 -12.61 3.73
C ARG A 253 11.22 -12.80 2.33
N PHE A 254 9.94 -12.46 2.12
CA PHE A 254 9.29 -12.53 0.81
C PHE A 254 10.01 -11.69 -0.25
N LEU A 255 10.38 -10.45 0.06
CA LEU A 255 11.09 -9.58 -0.88
C LEU A 255 12.49 -10.11 -1.23
N ILE A 256 13.23 -10.67 -0.26
CA ILE A 256 14.54 -11.26 -0.51
C ILE A 256 14.44 -12.51 -1.38
N THR A 257 13.45 -13.38 -1.13
CA THR A 257 13.31 -14.67 -1.83
C THR A 257 12.72 -14.50 -3.23
N GLU A 258 11.65 -13.73 -3.37
CA GLU A 258 10.90 -13.61 -4.63
C GLU A 258 11.38 -12.44 -5.51
N HIS A 259 12.01 -11.41 -4.89
CA HIS A 259 12.45 -10.19 -5.57
C HIS A 259 13.94 -9.90 -5.30
N ALA A 260 14.79 -10.93 -5.40
CA ALA A 260 16.23 -10.86 -5.10
C ALA A 260 17.00 -9.74 -5.83
N GLY A 261 16.49 -9.26 -6.97
CA GLY A 261 17.03 -8.08 -7.67
C GLY A 261 17.10 -6.83 -6.79
N LEU A 262 16.16 -6.65 -5.87
CA LEU A 262 16.10 -5.51 -4.94
C LEU A 262 17.31 -5.45 -4.00
N ILE A 263 17.97 -6.58 -3.72
CA ILE A 263 19.13 -6.64 -2.82
C ILE A 263 20.29 -5.80 -3.37
N ARG A 264 20.42 -5.75 -4.70
CA ARG A 264 21.51 -5.04 -5.41
C ARG A 264 21.13 -3.61 -5.78
N GLU A 265 19.85 -3.27 -5.65
CA GLU A 265 19.33 -2.01 -6.13
C GLU A 265 19.63 -0.89 -5.14
N LYS A 266 20.34 0.14 -5.63
CA LYS A 266 20.53 1.37 -4.88
C LYS A 266 19.29 2.25 -5.00
N GLY A 267 18.94 2.93 -3.91
CA GLY A 267 17.95 3.98 -3.97
C GLY A 267 18.53 5.20 -4.71
N THR A 268 17.69 6.17 -5.06
CA THR A 268 18.19 7.45 -5.56
C THR A 268 18.89 8.22 -4.43
N ASN A 269 19.52 9.36 -4.72
CA ASN A 269 20.07 10.25 -3.69
C ASN A 269 21.12 9.61 -2.76
N GLY A 270 21.75 8.51 -3.18
CA GLY A 270 22.78 7.84 -2.39
C GLY A 270 22.26 6.97 -1.23
N TRP A 271 20.98 6.59 -1.23
CA TRP A 271 20.46 5.63 -0.24
C TRP A 271 21.29 4.33 -0.22
N PRO A 272 21.62 3.81 0.97
CA PRO A 272 22.51 2.66 1.13
C PRO A 272 21.80 1.38 0.70
N LEU A 273 22.57 0.33 0.37
CA LEU A 273 22.02 -0.97 0.02
C LEU A 273 21.19 -1.56 1.18
N PRO A 274 20.19 -2.43 0.93
CA PRO A 274 19.40 -3.08 1.98
C PRO A 274 20.23 -3.72 3.10
N ILE A 275 21.32 -4.41 2.78
CA ILE A 275 22.19 -5.04 3.79
C ILE A 275 22.85 -4.01 4.72
N GLN A 276 23.12 -2.80 4.23
CA GLN A 276 23.70 -1.71 5.02
C GLN A 276 22.68 -1.18 6.03
N ALA A 277 21.41 -1.11 5.65
CA ALA A 277 20.33 -0.76 6.58
C ALA A 277 20.21 -1.83 7.69
N LEU A 278 20.28 -3.12 7.35
CA LEU A 278 20.22 -4.20 8.34
C LEU A 278 21.46 -4.26 9.25
N ALA A 279 22.65 -3.96 8.72
CA ALA A 279 23.89 -4.05 9.48
C ALA A 279 23.89 -3.18 10.76
N ILE A 280 23.11 -2.10 10.75
CA ILE A 280 22.90 -1.18 11.87
C ILE A 280 22.25 -1.90 13.08
N GLY A 281 21.34 -2.85 12.82
CA GLY A 281 20.56 -3.55 13.84
C GLY A 281 20.96 -5.01 14.04
N CYS A 282 22.19 -5.39 13.70
CA CYS A 282 22.65 -6.80 13.71
C CYS A 282 22.68 -7.47 15.10
N ASN A 283 22.36 -6.74 16.18
CA ASN A 283 22.16 -7.32 17.51
C ASN A 283 20.75 -7.91 17.71
N ARG A 284 19.82 -7.71 16.78
CA ARG A 284 18.44 -8.22 16.86
C ARG A 284 18.31 -9.55 16.10
N PRO A 285 17.72 -10.61 16.69
CA PRO A 285 17.59 -11.91 16.04
C PRO A 285 16.89 -11.86 14.66
N LEU A 286 15.79 -11.11 14.54
CA LEU A 286 15.06 -10.97 13.26
C LEU A 286 15.92 -10.30 12.18
N VAL A 287 16.74 -9.31 12.55
CA VAL A 287 17.64 -8.62 11.62
C VAL A 287 18.76 -9.56 11.17
N GLN A 288 19.37 -10.29 12.12
CA GLN A 288 20.39 -11.30 11.82
C GLN A 288 19.86 -12.35 10.85
N GLU A 289 18.63 -12.84 11.05
CA GLU A 289 17.99 -13.81 10.16
C GLU A 289 17.90 -13.25 8.72
N MET A 290 17.44 -12.00 8.57
CA MET A 290 17.33 -11.36 7.25
C MET A 290 18.69 -11.11 6.60
N ILE A 291 19.72 -10.77 7.38
CA ILE A 291 21.09 -10.65 6.87
C ILE A 291 21.59 -12.00 6.35
N VAL A 292 21.43 -13.07 7.13
CA VAL A 292 21.86 -14.42 6.72
C VAL A 292 21.14 -14.82 5.43
N LEU A 293 19.83 -14.61 5.34
CA LEU A 293 19.05 -14.90 4.15
C LEU A 293 19.52 -14.09 2.93
N MET A 294 19.77 -12.79 3.12
CA MET A 294 20.24 -11.90 2.06
C MET A 294 21.62 -12.30 1.55
N LEU A 295 22.54 -12.69 2.44
CA LEU A 295 23.88 -13.18 2.09
C LEU A 295 23.85 -14.54 1.41
N LYS A 296 22.93 -15.44 1.79
CA LYS A 296 22.72 -16.70 1.05
C LYS A 296 22.21 -16.45 -0.36
N THR A 297 21.42 -15.40 -0.55
CA THR A 297 20.82 -15.04 -1.85
C THR A 297 21.78 -14.24 -2.74
N CYS A 298 22.60 -13.38 -2.14
CA CYS A 298 23.47 -12.42 -2.84
C CYS A 298 24.76 -12.16 -2.01
N PRO A 299 25.69 -13.12 -1.91
CA PRO A 299 26.86 -13.03 -1.03
C PRO A 299 27.81 -11.87 -1.36
N GLU A 300 27.77 -11.35 -2.59
CA GLU A 300 28.57 -10.22 -3.05
C GLU A 300 28.08 -8.85 -2.57
N CYS A 301 26.89 -8.74 -1.97
CA CYS A 301 26.34 -7.45 -1.52
C CYS A 301 27.19 -6.75 -0.43
N ILE A 302 28.11 -7.47 0.21
CA ILE A 302 29.08 -6.90 1.17
C ILE A 302 30.15 -6.03 0.48
N LYS A 303 30.47 -6.29 -0.79
CA LYS A 303 31.53 -5.56 -1.51
C LYS A 303 31.10 -4.16 -1.97
N GLY A 304 29.83 -3.80 -1.77
CA GLY A 304 29.30 -2.50 -2.18
C GLY A 304 29.81 -1.39 -1.28
N SER A 305 30.45 -0.37 -1.87
CA SER A 305 30.80 0.84 -1.12
C SER A 305 29.55 1.49 -0.53
N SER A 306 29.59 1.80 0.75
CA SER A 306 28.53 2.44 1.56
C SER A 306 28.33 3.93 1.28
N GLY A 307 29.01 4.46 0.26
CA GLY A 307 29.15 5.90 0.09
C GLY A 307 29.76 6.54 1.35
N ASN A 308 29.49 7.83 1.55
CA ASN A 308 30.04 8.57 2.69
C ASN A 308 29.23 8.37 3.99
N TRP A 309 28.11 7.63 3.93
CA TRP A 309 27.11 7.61 5.00
C TRP A 309 27.36 6.54 6.06
N LEU A 310 28.03 5.45 5.72
CA LEU A 310 28.23 4.31 6.62
C LEU A 310 29.66 3.77 6.53
N LYS A 311 30.13 3.16 7.63
CA LYS A 311 31.37 2.37 7.62
C LYS A 311 31.25 1.25 6.58
N ASP A 312 32.37 0.88 5.99
CA ASP A 312 32.43 -0.25 5.07
C ASP A 312 31.84 -1.49 5.76
N LEU A 313 30.97 -2.22 5.06
CA LEU A 313 30.33 -3.44 5.57
C LEU A 313 31.38 -4.47 6.00
N SER A 314 32.53 -4.47 5.33
CA SER A 314 33.68 -5.32 5.67
C SER A 314 34.21 -5.08 7.09
N SER A 315 33.91 -3.94 7.71
CA SER A 315 34.31 -3.58 9.08
C SER A 315 33.29 -3.97 10.16
N VAL A 316 32.09 -4.42 9.76
CA VAL A 316 31.05 -4.83 10.70
C VAL A 316 31.39 -6.23 11.23
N ALA A 317 31.73 -6.34 12.52
CA ALA A 317 32.27 -7.56 13.12
C ALA A 317 31.32 -8.77 13.08
N PHE A 318 29.99 -8.55 13.08
CA PHE A 318 29.02 -9.61 12.81
C PHE A 318 29.16 -10.15 11.37
N LEU A 319 29.21 -9.25 10.37
CA LEU A 319 29.36 -9.60 8.96
C LEU A 319 30.69 -10.31 8.68
N GLN A 320 31.79 -9.85 9.30
CA GLN A 320 33.11 -10.47 9.18
C GLN A 320 33.12 -11.95 9.61
N GLN A 321 32.31 -12.32 10.62
CA GLN A 321 32.24 -13.70 11.11
C GLN A 321 31.25 -14.55 10.30
N VAL A 322 30.09 -13.99 9.94
CA VAL A 322 29.02 -14.77 9.30
C VAL A 322 29.25 -14.96 7.79
N HIS A 323 29.83 -13.97 7.10
CA HIS A 323 29.99 -14.00 5.65
C HIS A 323 30.86 -15.15 5.14
N PRO A 324 32.07 -15.42 5.70
CA PRO A 324 32.90 -16.55 5.25
C PRO A 324 32.21 -17.91 5.47
N LEU A 325 31.40 -18.03 6.54
CA LEU A 325 30.63 -19.24 6.82
C LEU A 325 29.55 -19.45 5.76
N ILE A 326 28.83 -18.39 5.38
CA ILE A 326 27.81 -18.45 4.33
C ILE A 326 28.42 -18.77 2.97
N VAL A 327 29.53 -18.12 2.60
CA VAL A 327 30.24 -18.42 1.34
C VAL A 327 30.61 -19.90 1.27
N ARG A 328 31.15 -20.47 2.36
CA ARG A 328 31.48 -21.90 2.45
C ARG A 328 30.25 -22.81 2.38
N GLU A 329 29.13 -22.41 2.98
CA GLU A 329 27.85 -23.14 2.85
C GLU A 329 27.38 -23.19 1.38
N LEU A 330 27.50 -22.07 0.67
CA LEU A 330 27.14 -21.97 -0.75
C LEU A 330 28.07 -22.80 -1.63
N GLU A 331 29.38 -22.81 -1.36
CA GLU A 331 30.36 -23.66 -2.06
C GLU A 331 30.03 -25.15 -1.90
N ILE A 332 29.62 -25.58 -0.70
CA ILE A 332 29.19 -26.97 -0.46
C ILE A 332 27.92 -27.30 -1.27
N ASN A 333 26.94 -26.40 -1.31
CA ASN A 333 25.73 -26.60 -2.11
C ASN A 333 26.05 -26.72 -3.61
N GLU A 334 26.95 -25.88 -4.12
CA GLU A 334 27.39 -25.95 -5.50
C GLU A 334 28.12 -27.25 -5.80
N GLU A 335 29.00 -27.70 -4.89
CA GLU A 335 29.68 -28.98 -5.03
C GLU A 335 28.69 -30.15 -5.06
N ILE A 336 27.69 -30.17 -4.17
CA ILE A 336 26.63 -31.19 -4.18
C ILE A 336 25.91 -31.20 -5.53
N ASN A 337 25.56 -30.03 -6.06
CA ASN A 337 24.86 -29.91 -7.34
C ASN A 337 25.72 -30.44 -8.50
N VAL A 338 26.98 -30.02 -8.58
CA VAL A 338 27.91 -30.45 -9.63
C VAL A 338 28.14 -31.96 -9.57
N LEU A 339 28.39 -32.53 -8.39
CA LEU A 339 28.59 -33.97 -8.21
C LEU A 339 27.35 -34.77 -8.62
N THR A 340 26.16 -34.32 -8.20
CA THR A 340 24.88 -34.94 -8.57
C THR A 340 24.66 -34.91 -10.08
N GLN A 341 24.91 -33.77 -10.72
CA GLN A 341 24.78 -33.62 -12.17
C GLN A 341 25.79 -34.50 -12.93
N MET A 342 27.06 -34.53 -12.50
CA MET A 342 28.09 -35.36 -13.11
C MET A 342 27.77 -36.86 -12.96
N SER A 343 27.29 -37.28 -11.79
CA SER A 343 26.85 -38.66 -11.54
C SER A 343 25.72 -39.08 -12.49
N ASN A 344 24.72 -38.22 -12.67
CA ASN A 344 23.63 -38.45 -13.62
C ASN A 344 24.13 -38.53 -15.08
N ASN A 345 25.02 -37.62 -15.48
CA ASN A 345 25.59 -37.59 -16.82
C ASN A 345 26.44 -38.83 -17.12
N ILE A 346 27.29 -39.25 -16.17
CA ILE A 346 28.14 -40.43 -16.30
C ILE A 346 27.29 -41.71 -16.36
N THR A 347 26.26 -41.82 -15.52
CA THR A 347 25.31 -42.94 -15.57
C THR A 347 24.63 -43.02 -16.93
N LYS A 348 24.14 -41.89 -17.45
CA LYS A 348 23.51 -41.81 -18.77
C LYS A 348 24.47 -42.15 -19.91
N ALA A 349 25.73 -41.69 -19.83
CA ALA A 349 26.74 -42.07 -20.81
C ALA A 349 27.03 -43.57 -20.78
N ALA A 350 27.06 -44.18 -19.58
CA ALA A 350 27.35 -45.60 -19.42
C ALA A 350 26.22 -46.48 -20.01
N THR A 351 24.95 -46.09 -19.84
CA THR A 351 23.82 -46.79 -20.46
C THR A 351 23.83 -46.65 -21.99
N LEU A 352 24.11 -45.46 -22.54
CA LEU A 352 24.20 -45.28 -23.99
C LEU A 352 25.34 -46.10 -24.61
N THR A 353 26.48 -46.19 -23.92
CA THR A 353 27.65 -46.95 -24.38
C THR A 353 27.39 -48.46 -24.34
N SER A 354 26.67 -48.95 -23.31
CA SER A 354 26.31 -50.37 -23.22
C SER A 354 25.30 -50.79 -24.29
N HIS A 355 24.39 -49.90 -24.70
CA HIS A 355 23.46 -50.15 -25.80
C HIS A 355 24.13 -50.20 -27.17
N GLN A 356 25.16 -49.37 -27.42
CA GLN A 356 25.91 -49.38 -28.69
C GLN A 356 26.83 -50.60 -28.83
N SER A 357 27.35 -51.13 -27.72
CA SER A 357 28.26 -52.28 -27.72
C SER A 357 27.61 -53.62 -28.06
N ARG A 358 26.27 -53.71 -28.08
CA ARG A 358 25.55 -55.01 -28.21
C ARG A 358 25.63 -55.61 -29.62
N ASN A 359 26.10 -54.86 -30.62
CA ASN A 359 26.11 -55.27 -32.03
C ASN A 359 27.52 -55.49 -32.63
N GLU A 360 28.61 -55.36 -31.87
CA GLU A 360 29.97 -55.46 -32.42
C GLU A 360 30.88 -56.44 -31.64
N THR A 361 31.34 -57.48 -32.31
CA THR A 361 32.18 -58.56 -31.78
C THR A 361 33.66 -58.14 -31.63
N GLY A 362 34.20 -58.26 -30.41
CA GLY A 362 35.61 -58.60 -30.20
C GLY A 362 36.51 -57.59 -29.46
N SER A 363 36.21 -56.28 -29.47
CA SER A 363 37.09 -55.28 -28.82
C SER A 363 36.33 -54.13 -28.12
N LYS A 364 35.18 -53.71 -28.65
CA LYS A 364 34.36 -52.63 -28.05
C LYS A 364 33.71 -53.02 -26.72
N GLY A 365 33.41 -54.30 -26.51
CA GLY A 365 32.81 -54.81 -25.26
C GLY A 365 33.67 -54.58 -24.02
N VAL A 366 35.00 -54.68 -24.13
CA VAL A 366 35.92 -54.46 -22.99
C VAL A 366 35.95 -52.99 -22.58
N LYS A 367 35.95 -52.06 -23.56
CA LYS A 367 35.91 -50.61 -23.30
C LYS A 367 34.57 -50.20 -22.68
N SER A 368 33.46 -50.77 -23.15
CA SER A 368 32.14 -50.53 -22.56
C SER A 368 32.04 -51.05 -21.13
N ALA A 369 32.60 -52.23 -20.84
CA ALA A 369 32.61 -52.80 -19.50
C ALA A 369 33.48 -51.97 -18.53
N LEU A 370 34.66 -51.54 -18.98
CA LEU A 370 35.54 -50.66 -18.21
C LEU A 370 34.87 -49.32 -17.88
N PHE A 371 34.26 -48.68 -18.88
CA PHE A 371 33.55 -47.42 -18.67
C PHE A 371 32.35 -47.60 -17.73
N HIS A 372 31.61 -48.71 -17.84
CA HIS A 372 30.54 -49.03 -16.90
C HIS A 372 31.06 -49.20 -15.47
N SER A 373 32.13 -49.96 -15.26
CA SER A 373 32.75 -50.10 -13.94
C SER A 373 33.23 -48.76 -13.37
N MET A 374 33.87 -47.92 -14.19
CA MET A 374 34.26 -46.56 -13.78
C MET A 374 33.05 -45.70 -13.40
N SER A 375 31.95 -45.82 -14.16
CA SER A 375 30.71 -45.10 -13.86
C SER A 375 30.14 -45.50 -12.50
N VAL A 376 30.11 -46.80 -12.19
CA VAL A 376 29.64 -47.31 -10.89
C VAL A 376 30.53 -46.79 -9.76
N VAL A 377 31.86 -46.89 -9.89
CA VAL A 377 32.80 -46.41 -8.86
C VAL A 377 32.64 -44.92 -8.62
N TYR A 378 32.59 -44.11 -9.70
CA TYR A 378 32.38 -42.67 -9.58
C TYR A 378 31.05 -42.35 -8.91
N CYS A 379 29.95 -42.97 -9.33
CA CYS A 379 28.63 -42.76 -8.75
C CYS A 379 28.60 -43.17 -7.27
N SER A 380 29.22 -44.29 -6.89
CA SER A 380 29.34 -44.70 -5.49
C SER A 380 30.11 -43.69 -4.64
N TRP A 381 31.26 -43.21 -5.13
CA TRP A 381 32.04 -42.19 -4.43
C TRP A 381 31.29 -40.85 -4.33
N SER A 382 30.71 -40.40 -5.44
CA SER A 382 29.92 -39.17 -5.51
C SER A 382 28.75 -39.24 -4.54
N ASN A 383 28.01 -40.36 -4.52
CA ASN A 383 26.89 -40.57 -3.62
C ASN A 383 27.34 -40.56 -2.15
N LEU A 384 28.47 -41.22 -1.82
CA LEU A 384 29.01 -41.17 -0.46
C LEU A 384 29.31 -39.71 -0.05
N ARG A 385 29.93 -38.93 -0.94
CA ARG A 385 30.27 -37.53 -0.69
C ARG A 385 29.03 -36.65 -0.54
N THR A 386 28.02 -36.82 -1.39
CA THR A 386 26.78 -36.01 -1.37
C THR A 386 25.78 -36.45 -0.29
N CYS A 387 25.82 -37.70 0.18
CA CYS A 387 24.87 -38.23 1.16
C CYS A 387 25.35 -38.18 2.61
N SER A 388 26.65 -38.22 2.88
CA SER A 388 27.16 -38.14 4.26
C SER A 388 28.14 -36.98 4.46
N GLY A 389 29.24 -36.95 3.70
CA GLY A 389 30.34 -36.01 3.97
C GLY A 389 29.96 -34.52 3.86
N LEU A 390 29.38 -34.11 2.72
CA LEU A 390 29.02 -32.71 2.49
C LEU A 390 27.82 -32.23 3.35
N PRO A 391 26.75 -33.02 3.54
CA PRO A 391 25.66 -32.65 4.44
C PRO A 391 26.10 -32.44 5.89
N GLU A 392 26.97 -33.30 6.44
CA GLU A 392 27.49 -33.14 7.80
C GLU A 392 28.32 -31.86 7.95
N GLN A 393 29.18 -31.56 6.97
CA GLN A 393 29.94 -30.31 6.95
C GLN A 393 29.04 -29.09 6.85
N LYS A 394 27.99 -29.15 6.02
CA LYS A 394 26.97 -28.09 5.91
C LYS A 394 26.28 -27.86 7.25
N GLN A 395 25.87 -28.93 7.94
CA GLN A 395 25.23 -28.82 9.26
C GLN A 395 26.17 -28.15 10.27
N GLN A 396 27.44 -28.54 10.33
CA GLN A 396 28.42 -27.90 11.21
C GLN A 396 28.60 -26.40 10.92
N ILE A 397 28.52 -25.98 9.65
CA ILE A 397 28.57 -24.57 9.28
C ILE A 397 27.30 -23.84 9.74
N GLN A 398 26.12 -24.44 9.56
CA GLN A 398 24.86 -23.88 10.02
C GLN A 398 24.84 -23.71 11.54
N ASP A 399 25.34 -24.69 12.30
CA ASP A 399 25.47 -24.62 13.75
C ASP A 399 26.39 -23.46 14.18
N LYS A 400 27.52 -23.26 13.46
CA LYS A 400 28.42 -22.13 13.68
C LYS A 400 27.79 -20.77 13.34
N ILE A 401 27.01 -20.69 12.27
CA ILE A 401 26.24 -19.47 11.93
C ILE A 401 25.27 -19.15 13.08
N SER A 402 24.53 -20.14 13.57
CA SER A 402 23.63 -19.97 14.71
C SER A 402 24.35 -19.58 16.00
N GLU A 403 25.55 -20.11 16.24
CA GLU A 403 26.40 -19.70 17.36
C GLU A 403 26.84 -18.23 17.24
N VAL A 404 27.28 -17.80 16.05
CA VAL A 404 27.64 -16.40 15.79
C VAL A 404 26.42 -15.49 16.02
N CYS A 405 25.25 -15.83 15.48
CA CYS A 405 24.01 -15.08 15.72
C CYS A 405 23.74 -14.87 17.22
N ARG A 406 23.68 -15.97 17.99
CA ARG A 406 23.47 -15.92 19.45
C ARG A 406 24.50 -15.09 20.20
N ARG A 407 25.77 -15.12 19.77
CA ARG A 407 26.86 -14.34 20.39
C ARG A 407 26.66 -12.84 20.22
N TRP A 408 26.04 -12.41 19.12
CA TRP A 408 25.80 -11.01 18.79
C TRP A 408 24.42 -10.51 19.25
N GLU A 409 23.57 -11.39 19.79
CA GLU A 409 22.34 -10.98 20.45
C GLU A 409 22.69 -10.15 21.69
N GLY A 410 22.11 -8.96 21.80
CA GLY A 410 22.36 -8.05 22.93
C GLY A 410 21.10 -7.29 23.31
N ASP A 411 21.11 -6.73 24.52
CA ASP A 411 20.01 -5.89 25.01
C ASP A 411 19.74 -4.74 24.04
N ASN A 412 18.45 -4.43 23.84
CA ASN A 412 17.95 -3.46 22.86
C ASN A 412 18.39 -1.99 23.10
N ASP A 413 19.39 -1.77 23.95
CA ASP A 413 19.98 -0.48 24.30
C ASP A 413 20.86 0.10 23.17
N VAL A 414 20.65 -0.33 21.92
CA VAL A 414 21.10 0.48 20.78
C VAL A 414 20.25 1.74 20.86
N PRO A 415 20.85 2.93 21.09
CA PRO A 415 20.12 4.18 21.11
C PRO A 415 19.28 4.19 19.84
N GLN A 416 17.97 4.31 19.98
CA GLN A 416 17.07 4.45 18.84
C GLN A 416 17.64 5.60 18.01
N ILE A 417 18.28 5.22 16.91
CA ILE A 417 19.39 6.00 16.36
C ILE A 417 18.84 7.38 16.01
N GLU A 418 19.54 8.46 16.39
CA GLU A 418 19.14 9.84 16.08
C GLU A 418 18.77 10.05 14.61
N TRP A 419 19.27 9.20 13.71
CA TRP A 419 18.92 9.11 12.30
C TRP A 419 17.48 8.69 12.03
N GLU A 420 16.88 7.80 12.83
CA GLU A 420 15.43 7.54 12.76
C GLU A 420 14.67 8.83 13.09
N LEU A 421 15.12 9.61 14.08
CA LEU A 421 14.51 10.90 14.44
C LEU A 421 14.82 12.02 13.43
N GLU A 422 15.97 12.01 12.76
CA GLU A 422 16.36 13.02 11.78
C GLU A 422 15.73 12.73 10.41
N ILE A 423 15.69 11.45 9.99
CA ILE A 423 14.93 10.98 8.83
C ILE A 423 13.43 11.10 9.11
N MET A 424 12.93 10.74 10.29
CA MET A 424 11.54 11.01 10.67
C MET A 424 11.27 12.52 10.80
N ALA A 425 12.21 13.36 11.26
CA ALA A 425 11.99 14.81 11.29
C ALA A 425 11.96 15.41 9.88
N VAL A 426 12.68 14.84 8.92
CA VAL A 426 12.59 15.20 7.50
C VAL A 426 11.32 14.62 6.87
N GLU A 427 10.94 13.37 7.15
CA GLU A 427 9.73 12.72 6.63
C GLU A 427 8.45 13.32 7.23
N VAL A 428 8.44 13.58 8.53
CA VAL A 428 7.35 14.27 9.25
C VAL A 428 7.42 15.75 8.97
N GLY A 429 8.59 16.38 8.85
CA GLY A 429 8.70 17.79 8.47
C GLY A 429 8.11 18.03 7.08
N ILE A 430 8.51 17.24 6.09
CA ILE A 430 7.99 17.31 4.73
C ILE A 430 6.54 16.82 4.70
N GLY A 431 6.22 15.67 5.30
CA GLY A 431 4.86 15.12 5.30
C GLY A 431 3.83 15.92 6.11
N LEU A 432 4.22 16.63 7.17
CA LEU A 432 3.31 17.44 8.00
C LEU A 432 3.09 18.84 7.42
N LEU A 433 4.14 19.49 6.89
CA LEU A 433 4.00 20.77 6.18
C LEU A 433 3.16 20.60 4.90
N ASP A 434 3.31 19.46 4.24
CA ASP A 434 2.64 19.15 2.97
C ASP A 434 1.22 18.56 3.14
N TRP A 435 0.97 17.85 4.25
CA TRP A 435 -0.39 17.42 4.61
C TRP A 435 -1.27 18.59 5.09
N MET A 436 -0.66 19.63 5.69
CA MET A 436 -1.36 20.89 5.98
C MET A 436 -1.58 21.72 4.70
N ALA A 437 -0.69 21.65 3.72
CA ALA A 437 -0.87 22.35 2.43
C ALA A 437 -1.96 21.71 1.54
N ASN A 438 -2.13 20.38 1.58
CA ASN A 438 -3.15 19.68 0.79
C ASN A 438 -4.61 19.82 1.29
N ASP A 439 -4.84 20.49 2.44
CA ASP A 439 -6.18 20.93 2.81
C ASP A 439 -6.54 22.31 2.23
N ASP A 440 -5.56 23.08 1.73
CA ASP A 440 -5.75 24.46 1.23
C ASP A 440 -5.21 24.74 -0.20
N ASP A 441 -4.61 23.77 -0.91
CA ASP A 441 -4.02 24.02 -2.24
C ASP A 441 -5.07 24.14 -3.37
N ASP A 442 -5.58 25.36 -3.49
CA ASP A 442 -6.48 25.90 -4.52
C ASP A 442 -5.82 26.05 -5.91
N GLY A 443 -4.87 25.18 -6.27
CA GLY A 443 -4.14 25.17 -7.53
C GLY A 443 -5.03 25.47 -8.75
N ASN A 444 -4.73 26.60 -9.40
CA ASN A 444 -5.43 27.20 -10.54
C ASN A 444 -5.43 26.29 -11.78
N TYR A 445 -6.29 25.27 -11.82
CA TYR A 445 -6.43 24.31 -12.92
C TYR A 445 -7.69 24.55 -13.79
N ASN A 446 -8.38 25.67 -13.60
CA ASN A 446 -9.67 25.93 -14.27
C ASN A 446 -9.58 26.18 -15.79
N ASP A 447 -8.40 26.44 -16.36
CA ASP A 447 -8.35 26.94 -17.74
C ASP A 447 -8.35 25.86 -18.84
N ARG A 448 -8.19 24.57 -18.49
CA ARG A 448 -8.17 23.49 -19.50
C ARG A 448 -9.47 22.69 -19.60
N PHE A 449 -10.19 22.52 -18.50
CA PHE A 449 -11.35 21.60 -18.46
C PHE A 449 -12.65 22.22 -18.97
N LEU A 450 -12.77 23.56 -18.96
CA LEU A 450 -13.91 24.27 -19.56
C LEU A 450 -13.69 24.63 -21.05
N ARG A 451 -12.50 24.37 -21.62
CA ARG A 451 -12.19 24.68 -23.02
C ARG A 451 -12.47 23.52 -23.98
N GLU A 452 -12.38 22.27 -23.54
CA GLU A 452 -12.61 21.11 -24.43
C GLU A 452 -14.09 20.88 -24.78
N ASP A 453 -15.04 21.37 -23.95
CA ASP A 453 -16.48 21.36 -24.29
C ASP A 453 -16.98 22.68 -24.93
N ARG A 454 -16.12 23.69 -25.08
CA ARG A 454 -16.46 25.02 -25.67
C ARG A 454 -15.94 25.23 -27.09
N ALA A 455 -15.40 24.20 -27.74
CA ALA A 455 -14.95 24.30 -29.14
C ALA A 455 -16.09 24.40 -30.16
N SER A 456 -17.34 24.47 -29.72
CA SER A 456 -18.50 24.79 -30.55
C SER A 456 -19.44 25.72 -29.80
N GLU A 457 -19.13 27.02 -29.75
CA GLU A 457 -20.09 28.14 -29.87
C GLU A 457 -19.42 29.46 -29.49
N ASN A 458 -19.34 30.33 -30.51
CA ASN A 458 -19.17 31.78 -30.60
C ASN A 458 -18.66 32.62 -29.41
N GLU A 459 -17.78 33.54 -29.81
CA GLU A 459 -17.39 34.77 -29.13
C GLU A 459 -18.58 35.63 -28.69
N GLU A 460 -18.58 36.09 -27.43
CA GLU A 460 -18.74 37.51 -27.09
C GLU A 460 -18.43 37.75 -25.59
N ASN A 461 -18.01 38.99 -25.31
CA ASN A 461 -17.52 39.55 -24.05
C ASN A 461 -18.31 39.17 -22.77
N GLU A 462 -17.61 39.07 -21.62
CA GLU A 462 -17.69 40.08 -20.55
C GLU A 462 -16.80 39.77 -19.32
N ASN A 463 -16.27 40.85 -18.73
CA ASN A 463 -15.55 40.92 -17.46
C ASN A 463 -16.40 40.41 -16.28
N TYR A 464 -15.87 39.52 -15.42
CA TYR A 464 -16.33 39.44 -14.02
C TYR A 464 -15.22 39.09 -13.02
N SER A 465 -14.99 40.06 -12.13
CA SER A 465 -14.51 39.89 -10.76
C SER A 465 -15.64 39.29 -9.91
N PHE A 466 -15.35 38.29 -9.05
CA PHE A 466 -15.73 38.29 -7.62
C PHE A 466 -15.31 36.99 -6.91
N GLY A 467 -14.71 37.16 -5.74
CA GLY A 467 -14.67 36.13 -4.70
C GLY A 467 -15.98 36.15 -3.92
N SER A 468 -16.81 35.12 -4.09
CA SER A 468 -18.03 34.91 -3.29
C SER A 468 -17.80 33.81 -2.27
N ARG A 469 -17.82 34.19 -0.99
CA ARG A 469 -18.04 33.23 0.12
C ARG A 469 -19.48 32.75 0.03
N CYS A 470 -19.65 31.43 -0.05
CA CYS A 470 -20.97 30.80 -0.05
C CYS A 470 -21.69 31.07 1.28
N CYS A 471 -22.79 31.80 1.24
CA CYS A 471 -23.73 31.96 2.34
C CYS A 471 -24.99 31.12 2.05
N TRP A 472 -24.95 29.83 2.39
CA TRP A 472 -26.13 29.06 2.77
C TRP A 472 -26.24 29.10 4.31
N PRO A 473 -27.44 29.03 4.92
CA PRO A 473 -27.65 29.38 6.32
C PRO A 473 -27.20 28.32 7.34
N PHE A 474 -26.35 27.35 6.95
CA PHE A 474 -25.81 26.36 7.88
C PHE A 474 -24.45 26.78 8.43
N ASN A 475 -24.49 27.72 9.37
CA ASN A 475 -23.33 28.12 10.16
C ASN A 475 -23.01 27.01 11.17
N ARG A 476 -22.18 26.03 10.78
CA ARG A 476 -21.59 25.05 11.71
C ARG A 476 -20.62 25.78 12.64
N ASN A 477 -21.15 26.31 13.75
CA ASN A 477 -20.33 26.74 14.89
C ASN A 477 -19.67 25.51 15.52
N ARG A 478 -18.51 25.11 14.99
CA ARG A 478 -17.57 24.24 15.71
C ARG A 478 -16.95 25.05 16.84
N GLY A 479 -17.65 25.13 17.96
CA GLY A 479 -17.10 25.62 19.22
C GLY A 479 -15.92 24.74 19.61
N ARG A 480 -14.68 25.24 19.41
CA ARG A 480 -13.48 24.66 20.01
C ARG A 480 -13.56 24.85 21.53
N GLY A 481 -14.17 23.89 22.22
CA GLY A 481 -14.08 23.77 23.68
C GLY A 481 -12.63 23.50 24.08
N ARG A 482 -11.90 24.55 24.46
CA ARG A 482 -10.62 24.43 25.18
C ARG A 482 -10.87 23.72 26.51
N ARG A 483 -10.59 22.41 26.58
CA ARG A 483 -10.41 21.74 27.87
C ARG A 483 -9.09 22.20 28.48
N GLN A 484 -9.18 23.07 29.48
CA GLN A 484 -8.08 23.33 30.42
C GLN A 484 -7.72 22.01 31.12
N ARG A 485 -6.48 21.55 30.94
CA ARG A 485 -5.92 20.49 31.78
C ARG A 485 -5.40 21.13 33.06
N HIS A 486 -5.96 20.71 34.19
CA HIS A 486 -5.43 21.01 35.52
C HIS A 486 -4.03 20.42 35.68
N CYS A 487 -3.07 21.27 36.05
CA CYS A 487 -1.78 20.89 36.58
C CYS A 487 -1.96 20.25 37.95
N ARG A 488 -1.46 19.02 38.14
CA ARG A 488 -1.21 18.44 39.46
C ARG A 488 0.21 18.82 39.89
N SER A 489 0.31 19.60 40.96
CA SER A 489 1.46 19.59 41.88
C SER A 489 1.28 18.42 42.84
N PRO A 490 2.38 17.79 43.31
CA PRO A 490 2.71 18.00 44.71
C PRO A 490 4.19 18.27 44.95
N GLU A 491 4.44 19.34 45.70
CA GLU A 491 5.69 19.63 46.36
C GLU A 491 5.92 18.74 47.59
N SER A 492 7.21 18.48 47.81
CA SER A 492 7.89 18.35 49.11
C SER A 492 7.82 17.02 49.87
N ARG A 493 8.97 16.32 49.90
CA ARG A 493 9.83 16.33 51.10
C ARG A 493 11.28 15.88 50.84
N ARG A 494 12.17 16.71 51.37
CA ARG A 494 13.63 16.65 51.50
C ARG A 494 14.16 15.32 52.07
N LEU A 495 15.40 14.93 51.73
CA LEU A 495 16.57 14.95 52.65
C LEU A 495 17.87 14.36 52.05
N ARG A 496 18.91 15.19 52.06
CA ARG A 496 20.35 14.97 52.38
C ARG A 496 21.28 14.13 51.47
N HIS A 497 22.28 14.85 50.95
CA HIS A 497 23.73 14.58 50.95
C HIS A 497 24.24 13.20 51.43
N PHE A 498 25.11 12.57 50.64
CA PHE A 498 26.56 12.53 50.92
C PHE A 498 27.38 12.07 49.70
N LEU A 499 28.63 12.50 49.67
CA LEU A 499 29.70 12.23 48.70
C LEU A 499 30.01 10.73 48.51
N ARG A 500 30.12 10.28 47.26
CA ARG A 500 31.35 9.73 46.65
C ARG A 500 31.17 9.54 45.15
#